data_AF-A0A2V1NZA7-F1
#
_entry.id   AF-A0A2V1NZA7-F1
#
_cell.length_a   1.000
_cell.length_b   1.000
_cell.length_c   1.000
_cell.angle_alpha   90.00
_cell.angle_beta   90.00
_cell.angle_gamma   90.00
#
_symmetry.space_group_name_H-M   'P 1'
#
loop_
_entity.id
_entity.type
_entity.pdbx_description
1 polymer ?
#
loop_
_entity_poly.entity_id
_entity_poly.type
_entity_poly.pdbx_seq_one_letter_code
_entity_poly.pdbx_strand_id
1 'polypeptide(L)'
;MLQDVEGKMTARHDLQEVIELLQASDNPVAQMRDWISDSGGDWCDDSHAGLFEVQYLGIAGIGVGPVAAVRAWIKNATATIQSDVAAYSLAS
;
A
#
# COMPACT_ATOMS: atom_id res chain seq x y z
N MET A 1 -5.62 -23.60 -27.59
CA MET A 1 -5.12 -22.22 -27.58
C MET A 1 -6.09 -21.37 -26.78
N LEU A 2 -5.94 -21.41 -25.46
CA LEU A 2 -6.65 -20.54 -24.50
C LEU A 2 -5.64 -20.29 -23.38
N GLN A 3 -4.68 -19.41 -23.65
CA GLN A 3 -3.74 -18.88 -22.66
C GLN A 3 -3.82 -17.36 -22.79
N ASP A 4 -4.91 -16.74 -22.33
CA ASP A 4 -5.05 -15.27 -22.43
C ASP A 4 -5.99 -14.68 -21.35
N VAL A 5 -6.03 -15.26 -20.14
CA VAL A 5 -6.75 -14.63 -19.00
C VAL A 5 -5.95 -14.61 -17.69
N GLU A 6 -4.85 -15.35 -17.58
CA GLU A 6 -4.00 -15.35 -16.37
C GLU A 6 -3.01 -14.17 -16.30
N GLY A 7 -2.90 -13.35 -17.34
CA GLY A 7 -1.98 -12.20 -17.38
C GLY A 7 -2.54 -10.89 -16.83
N LYS A 8 -3.80 -10.86 -16.37
CA LYS A 8 -4.47 -9.61 -15.94
C LYS A 8 -5.25 -9.81 -14.64
N MET A 9 -4.60 -10.42 -13.66
CA MET A 9 -5.14 -10.59 -12.32
C MET A 9 -4.08 -10.31 -11.27
N THR A 10 -3.38 -9.17 -11.47
CA THR A 10 -2.43 -8.51 -10.54
C THR A 10 -2.02 -9.42 -9.39
N ALA A 11 -0.85 -10.07 -9.53
CA ALA A 11 -0.27 -10.86 -8.45
C ALA A 11 -0.42 -10.05 -7.16
N ARG A 12 -1.20 -10.58 -6.21
CA ARG A 12 -1.46 -9.92 -4.94
C ARG A 12 -0.11 -9.75 -4.28
N HIS A 13 0.46 -8.55 -4.36
CA HIS A 13 1.71 -8.25 -3.66
C HIS A 13 1.52 -8.63 -2.19
N ASP A 14 2.46 -9.37 -1.63
CA ASP A 14 2.46 -9.57 -0.20
C ASP A 14 2.83 -8.24 0.49
N LEU A 15 2.43 -8.07 1.75
CA LEU A 15 2.58 -6.80 2.44
C LEU A 15 4.06 -6.36 2.55
N GLN A 16 4.98 -7.32 2.65
CA GLN A 16 6.40 -7.04 2.79
C GLN A 16 6.98 -6.50 1.47
N GLU A 17 6.68 -7.15 0.34
CA GLU A 17 7.07 -6.72 -0.99
C GLU A 17 6.57 -5.30 -1.30
N VAL A 18 5.31 -4.99 -0.95
CA VAL A 18 4.76 -3.64 -1.12
C VAL A 18 5.55 -2.59 -0.35
N ILE A 19 5.91 -2.87 0.90
CA ILE A 19 6.70 -1.96 1.73
C ILE A 19 8.08 -1.72 1.09
N GLU A 20 8.76 -2.79 0.69
CA GLU A 20 10.09 -2.72 0.10
C GLU A 20 10.08 -1.92 -1.21
N LEU A 21 9.10 -2.18 -2.09
CA LEU A 21 8.92 -1.46 -3.35
C LEU A 21 8.66 0.03 -3.13
N LEU A 22 7.79 0.41 -2.19
CA LEU A 22 7.53 1.83 -1.90
C LEU A 22 8.72 2.53 -1.26
N GLN A 23 9.48 1.85 -0.41
CA GLN A 23 10.68 2.42 0.20
C GLN A 23 11.81 2.63 -0.82
N ALA A 24 11.90 1.78 -1.83
CA ALA A 24 12.87 1.89 -2.92
C ALA A 24 12.43 2.84 -4.06
N SER A 25 11.18 3.29 -4.05
CA SER A 25 10.59 4.10 -5.12
C SER A 25 11.06 5.56 -5.07
N ASP A 26 11.42 6.10 -6.23
CA ASP A 26 11.67 7.54 -6.41
C ASP A 26 10.38 8.38 -6.26
N ASN A 27 9.22 7.75 -6.46
CA ASN A 27 7.91 8.40 -6.31
C ASN A 27 6.87 7.43 -5.71
N PRO A 28 6.92 7.20 -4.38
CA PRO A 28 6.02 6.26 -3.71
C PRO A 28 4.55 6.69 -3.77
N VAL A 29 4.27 7.99 -3.96
CA VAL A 29 2.89 8.48 -4.08
C VAL A 29 2.28 8.07 -5.42
N ALA A 30 3.00 8.27 -6.52
CA ALA A 30 2.54 7.83 -7.84
C ALA A 30 2.37 6.31 -7.88
N GLN A 31 3.33 5.58 -7.33
CA GLN A 31 3.24 4.11 -7.30
C GLN A 31 2.05 3.61 -6.46
N MET A 32 1.79 4.19 -5.28
CA MET A 32 0.62 3.85 -4.48
C MET A 32 -0.69 4.17 -5.21
N ARG A 33 -0.75 5.32 -5.90
CA ARG A 33 -1.91 5.70 -6.73
C ARG A 33 -2.19 4.67 -7.81
N ASP A 34 -1.16 4.24 -8.53
CA ASP A 34 -1.29 3.26 -9.61
C ASP A 34 -1.83 1.94 -9.06
N TRP A 35 -1.28 1.45 -7.95
CA TRP A 35 -1.77 0.21 -7.33
C TRP A 35 -3.20 0.30 -6.80
N ILE A 36 -3.58 1.42 -6.18
CA ILE A 36 -4.96 1.63 -5.73
C ILE A 36 -5.89 1.63 -6.94
N SER A 37 -5.54 2.36 -8.00
CA SER A 37 -6.33 2.44 -9.24
C SER A 37 -6.45 1.07 -9.93
N ASP A 38 -5.35 0.32 -10.03
CA ASP A 38 -5.30 -1.02 -10.62
C ASP A 38 -6.10 -2.05 -9.80
N SER A 39 -6.21 -1.84 -8.49
CA SER A 39 -7.06 -2.63 -7.61
C SER A 39 -8.55 -2.22 -7.64
N GLY A 40 -8.91 -1.21 -8.44
CA GLY A 40 -10.27 -0.68 -8.56
C GLY A 40 -10.66 0.35 -7.50
N GLY A 41 -9.68 0.83 -6.71
CA GLY A 41 -9.86 1.93 -5.77
C GLY A 41 -9.88 3.29 -6.46
N ASP A 42 -10.28 4.32 -5.70
CA ASP A 42 -10.33 5.70 -6.17
C ASP A 42 -9.19 6.52 -5.55
N TRP A 43 -8.62 7.44 -6.33
CA TRP A 43 -7.55 8.33 -5.90
C TRP A 43 -7.88 9.78 -6.28
N CYS A 44 -8.01 10.63 -5.27
CA CYS A 44 -8.36 12.04 -5.47
C CYS A 44 -7.12 12.88 -5.83
N ASP A 45 -6.97 13.21 -7.12
CA ASP A 45 -5.87 14.04 -7.63
C ASP A 45 -5.93 15.51 -7.17
N ASP A 46 -7.10 16.03 -6.79
CA ASP A 46 -7.29 17.46 -6.47
C ASP A 46 -6.87 17.86 -5.03
N SER A 47 -6.41 16.91 -4.23
CA SER A 47 -6.31 17.05 -2.76
C SER A 47 -4.92 17.45 -2.26
N HIS A 48 -4.47 18.66 -2.61
CA HIS A 48 -3.10 19.08 -2.27
C HIS A 48 -2.95 19.70 -0.86
N ALA A 49 -4.05 20.05 -0.18
CA ALA A 49 -4.01 20.75 1.13
C ALA A 49 -4.98 20.21 2.20
N GLY A 50 -5.69 19.10 1.93
CA GLY A 50 -6.67 18.50 2.83
C GLY A 50 -6.16 17.26 3.56
N LEU A 51 -6.98 16.73 4.48
CA LEU A 51 -6.76 15.38 5.02
C LEU A 51 -6.89 14.38 3.87
N PHE A 52 -5.90 13.49 3.76
CA PHE A 52 -5.86 12.42 2.77
C PHE A 52 -5.71 11.09 3.50
N GLU A 53 -6.46 10.09 3.05
CA GLU A 53 -6.41 8.73 3.54
C GLU A 53 -6.03 7.79 2.42
N VAL A 54 -5.04 6.95 2.69
CA VAL A 54 -4.66 5.81 1.85
C VAL A 54 -5.11 4.56 2.57
N GLN A 55 -6.01 3.79 1.94
CA GLN A 55 -6.42 2.48 2.41
C GLN A 55 -5.97 1.43 1.39
N TYR A 56 -5.00 0.61 1.74
CA TYR A 56 -4.46 -0.43 0.86
C TYR A 56 -4.05 -1.66 1.67
N LEU A 57 -4.36 -2.86 1.17
CA LEU A 57 -4.16 -4.15 1.85
C LEU A 57 -4.68 -4.19 3.30
N GLY A 58 -5.81 -3.53 3.58
CA GLY A 58 -6.41 -3.50 4.92
C GLY A 58 -5.73 -2.55 5.92
N ILE A 59 -4.69 -1.82 5.51
CA ILE A 59 -3.98 -0.84 6.34
C ILE A 59 -4.32 0.57 5.89
N ALA A 60 -4.59 1.44 6.86
CA ALA A 60 -4.87 2.85 6.65
C ALA A 60 -3.63 3.70 6.95
N GLY A 61 -3.36 4.70 6.11
CA GLY A 61 -2.39 5.76 6.34
C GLY A 61 -3.06 7.11 6.14
N ILE A 62 -3.02 7.95 7.17
CA ILE A 62 -3.73 9.24 7.18
C ILE A 62 -2.72 10.36 7.36
N GLY A 63 -2.84 11.42 6.57
CA GLY A 63 -1.99 12.60 6.68
C GLY A 63 -2.53 13.81 5.91
N VAL A 64 -1.91 14.97 6.10
CA VAL A 64 -2.24 16.18 5.32
C VAL A 64 -1.59 16.04 3.95
N GLY A 65 -2.41 15.77 2.93
CA GLY A 65 -2.01 15.47 1.57
C GLY A 65 -1.46 14.04 1.35
N PRO A 66 -1.36 13.62 0.09
CA PRO A 66 -1.05 12.24 -0.29
C PRO A 66 0.35 11.79 0.17
N VAL A 67 1.33 12.70 0.17
CA VAL A 67 2.69 12.39 0.63
C VAL A 67 2.71 11.98 2.10
N ALA A 68 1.98 12.70 2.96
CA ALA A 68 1.91 12.38 4.38
C ALA A 68 1.13 11.07 4.62
N ALA A 69 0.02 10.87 3.90
CA ALA A 69 -0.78 9.66 3.98
C ALA A 69 0.00 8.40 3.56
N VAL A 70 0.75 8.45 2.45
CA VAL A 70 1.59 7.32 2.00
C VAL A 70 2.70 7.01 3.00
N ARG A 71 3.37 8.03 3.56
CA ARG A 71 4.36 7.79 4.64
C ARG A 71 3.73 7.16 5.88
N ALA A 72 2.53 7.60 6.25
CA ALA A 72 1.80 7.01 7.37
C ALA A 72 1.41 5.55 7.08
N TRP A 73 1.00 5.25 5.85
CA TRP A 73 0.68 3.88 5.41
C TRP A 73 1.91 2.96 5.54
N ILE A 74 3.07 3.37 5.01
CA ILE A 74 4.32 2.58 5.09
C ILE A 74 4.70 2.31 6.55
N LYS A 75 4.59 3.33 7.41
CA LYS A 75 4.87 3.21 8.85
C LYS A 75 3.93 2.19 9.51
N ASN A 76 2.63 2.28 9.24
CA ASN A 76 1.63 1.41 9.84
C ASN A 76 1.78 -0.03 9.34
N ALA A 77 2.01 -0.22 8.04
CA ALA A 77 2.26 -1.52 7.43
C ALA A 77 3.50 -2.22 8.01
N THR A 78 4.59 -1.45 8.19
CA THR A 78 5.81 -1.96 8.85
C THR A 78 5.52 -2.39 10.29
N ALA A 79 4.74 -1.61 11.04
CA ALA A 79 4.37 -1.95 12.41
C ALA A 79 3.48 -3.20 12.50
N THR A 80 2.61 -3.43 11.51
CA THR A 80 1.78 -4.65 11.41
C THR A 80 2.67 -5.89 11.29
N ILE A 81 3.63 -5.91 10.37
CA ILE A 81 4.56 -7.05 10.22
C ILE A 81 5.32 -7.32 11.53
N GLN A 82 5.84 -6.27 12.16
CA GLN A 82 6.59 -6.41 13.43
C GLN A 82 5.72 -6.98 14.56
N SER A 83 4.45 -6.57 14.61
CA SER A 83 3.49 -7.05 15.61
C SER A 83 3.14 -8.52 15.39
N ASP A 84 2.95 -8.94 14.15
CA ASP A 84 2.67 -10.33 13.81
C ASP A 84 3.83 -11.26 14.18
N VAL A 85 5.07 -10.85 13.88
CA VAL A 85 6.28 -11.61 14.28
C VAL A 85 6.37 -11.74 15.80
N ALA A 86 6.10 -10.68 16.54
CA ALA A 86 6.10 -10.71 18.00
C ALA A 86 5.02 -11.65 18.56
N ALA A 87 3.82 -11.63 17.98
CA ALA A 87 2.73 -12.53 18.38
C ALA A 87 3.08 -14.01 18.16
N TYR A 88 3.68 -14.35 17.02
CA TYR A 88 4.16 -15.73 16.76
C TYR A 88 5.28 -16.16 17.71
N SER A 89 6.22 -15.25 18.03
CA SER A 89 7.31 -15.54 18.96
C SER A 89 6.88 -15.75 20.41
N LEU A 90 5.74 -15.20 20.83
CA LEU A 90 5.18 -15.42 22.17
C LEU A 90 4.30 -16.68 22.26
N ALA A 91 3.89 -17.22 21.11
CA ALA A 91 3.04 -18.41 21.01
C ALA A 91 3.83 -19.72 20.74
N SER A 92 5.15 -19.64 20.56
CA SER A 92 6.06 -20.76 20.27
C SER A 92 6.99 -21.04 21.44
#